data_AF-A0A1E7KDW6-F1
#
_entry.id   AF-A0A1E7KDW6-F1
#
_cell.length_a   1.000
_cell.length_b   1.000
_cell.length_c   1.000
_cell.angle_alpha   90.00
_cell.angle_beta   90.00
_cell.angle_gamma   90.00
#
_symmetry.space_group_name_H-M   'P 1'
#
loop_
_entity.id
_entity.type
_entity.pdbx_description
1 polymer ?
#
loop_
_entity_poly.entity_id
_entity_poly.type
_entity_poly.pdbx_seq_one_letter_code
_entity_poly.pdbx_strand_id
1 'polypeptide(L)'
;MTPVTSPSRGRATGADGQPDGAGTGPTAEAAQATQAAQAAFDAAVAADERIEPRDWMPDTYRSTLVRQIAQHAHSEIIGMQPEANWITRAPSLRRKAILMAKVQDEAGHGLYLYGAAETLGTSRDELLDKLHAGRQKYSSIFNYPTLTWADIGAIGWLVDGAAITNQVPLCRCSYGPYARAMVRICKEESFHQRQGYELLLALTRGTEAQRAMAQDAVDRWWWPSLMMFGPPDDESSHSAQSMAWKIKRHSNDELRQRFVDICVPQAEALGVTLPDPDLRWNEERGHWDFGTIDWQEFREVLKGNGPCNEQRLDRRRAAHENGTWVREAAAAHAAKHAARHTAGNTAEHGTEHAAAHAAEATAPDRAGHRAEQAATGPAQPDTAPDGADAPSTTRDARSRA
;
A
#
# COMPACT_ATOMS: atom_id res chain seq x y z
N MET A 1 22.81 54.28 -15.03
CA MET A 1 24.14 54.92 -15.10
C MET A 1 25.19 53.83 -15.17
N THR A 2 25.94 53.83 -16.26
CA THR A 2 27.09 52.98 -16.59
C THR A 2 28.32 53.31 -15.69
N PRO A 3 29.44 52.58 -15.79
CA PRO A 3 30.10 51.88 -14.68
C PRO A 3 31.41 52.54 -14.23
N VAL A 4 32.06 51.99 -13.20
CA VAL A 4 33.48 52.28 -12.90
C VAL A 4 34.28 50.99 -12.72
N THR A 5 35.45 51.05 -13.33
CA THR A 5 36.52 50.10 -13.60
C THR A 5 37.39 49.70 -12.40
N SER A 6 37.75 48.40 -12.35
CA SER A 6 39.09 47.75 -12.14
C SER A 6 40.27 48.55 -11.51
N PRO A 7 41.17 47.90 -10.73
CA PRO A 7 42.29 47.19 -11.37
C PRO A 7 42.82 45.90 -10.71
N SER A 8 43.45 45.11 -11.57
CA SER A 8 44.26 43.91 -11.35
C SER A 8 45.64 44.18 -10.72
N ARG A 9 46.14 43.23 -9.91
CA ARG A 9 47.55 42.79 -9.68
C ARG A 9 47.44 41.51 -8.84
N GLY A 10 48.21 40.43 -8.98
CA GLY A 10 49.35 40.04 -9.78
C GLY A 10 49.60 38.55 -9.46
N ARG A 11 50.22 37.84 -10.40
CA ARG A 11 50.40 36.39 -10.45
C ARG A 11 51.51 35.94 -9.49
N ALA A 12 51.29 34.87 -8.72
CA ALA A 12 52.35 34.04 -8.14
C ALA A 12 51.94 32.57 -8.21
N THR A 13 52.81 31.79 -8.85
CA THR A 13 52.76 30.36 -9.13
C THR A 13 53.05 29.52 -7.88
N GLY A 14 52.34 28.40 -7.71
CA GLY A 14 52.72 27.41 -6.70
C GLY A 14 51.80 26.19 -6.65
N ALA A 15 52.37 25.06 -7.06
CA ALA A 15 52.08 23.67 -6.68
C ALA A 15 50.78 23.00 -7.16
N ASP A 16 51.01 21.94 -7.95
CA ASP A 16 50.09 20.88 -8.34
C ASP A 16 49.33 20.29 -7.14
N GLY A 17 48.00 20.38 -7.20
CA GLY A 17 47.07 19.62 -6.38
C GLY A 17 46.36 18.61 -7.25
N GLN A 18 46.90 17.40 -7.30
CA GLN A 18 46.31 16.22 -7.94
C GLN A 18 45.01 15.84 -7.21
N PRO A 19 43.89 15.56 -7.89
CA PRO A 19 42.73 14.99 -7.22
C PRO A 19 42.98 13.49 -7.00
N ASP A 20 43.45 13.12 -5.80
CA ASP A 20 43.42 11.74 -5.33
C ASP A 20 41.96 11.33 -5.06
N GLY A 21 41.33 10.80 -6.11
CA GLY A 21 39.99 10.24 -6.09
C GLY A 21 39.97 8.88 -6.76
N ALA A 22 40.92 8.00 -6.44
CA ALA A 22 40.86 6.61 -6.83
C ALA A 22 39.78 5.91 -5.99
N GLY A 23 38.56 5.85 -6.52
CA GLY A 23 37.50 5.01 -5.99
C GLY A 23 37.96 3.56 -6.00
N THR A 24 38.29 3.03 -4.83
CA THR A 24 38.56 1.61 -4.65
C THR A 24 37.26 0.85 -4.91
N GLY A 25 37.17 0.15 -6.04
CA GLY A 25 36.09 -0.79 -6.30
C GLY A 25 35.97 -1.84 -5.19
N PRO A 26 34.84 -2.56 -5.11
CA PRO A 26 34.62 -3.57 -4.07
C PRO A 26 35.76 -4.59 -4.07
N THR A 27 36.22 -4.99 -2.88
CA THR A 27 37.23 -6.04 -2.73
C THR A 27 36.73 -7.34 -3.35
N ALA A 28 37.64 -8.22 -3.78
CA ALA A 28 37.28 -9.50 -4.39
C ALA A 28 36.36 -10.35 -3.48
N GLU A 29 36.57 -10.29 -2.17
CA GLU A 29 35.73 -10.93 -1.15
C GLU A 29 34.32 -10.34 -1.10
N ALA A 30 34.19 -9.00 -1.16
CA ALA A 30 32.88 -8.34 -1.21
C ALA A 30 32.12 -8.70 -2.49
N ALA A 31 32.80 -8.73 -3.64
CA ALA A 31 32.21 -9.13 -4.91
C ALA A 31 31.73 -10.59 -4.89
N GLN A 32 32.49 -11.50 -4.28
CA GLN A 32 32.12 -12.90 -4.14
C GLN A 32 30.93 -13.09 -3.19
N ALA A 33 30.90 -12.35 -2.07
CA ALA A 33 29.76 -12.35 -1.15
C ALA A 33 28.47 -11.83 -1.82
N THR A 34 28.56 -10.78 -2.63
CA THR A 34 27.42 -10.27 -3.42
C THR A 34 26.94 -11.30 -4.44
N GLN A 35 27.83 -12.01 -5.14
CA GLN A 35 27.44 -13.07 -6.07
C GLN A 35 26.74 -14.23 -5.37
N ALA A 36 27.23 -14.65 -4.21
CA ALA A 36 26.59 -15.69 -3.41
C ALA A 36 25.18 -15.27 -2.94
N ALA A 37 25.02 -14.02 -2.49
CA ALA A 37 23.73 -13.48 -2.09
C ALA A 37 22.75 -13.37 -3.26
N GLN A 38 23.22 -12.96 -4.45
CA GLN A 38 22.43 -12.95 -5.69
C GLN A 38 21.93 -14.36 -6.05
N ALA A 39 22.81 -15.36 -6.03
CA ALA A 39 22.43 -16.73 -6.33
C ALA A 39 21.40 -17.29 -5.33
N ALA A 40 21.53 -16.96 -4.05
CA ALA A 40 20.56 -17.35 -3.02
C ALA A 40 19.19 -16.68 -3.24
N PHE A 41 19.17 -15.39 -3.58
CA PHE A 41 17.95 -14.67 -3.95
C PHE A 41 17.27 -15.29 -5.18
N ASP A 42 18.02 -15.57 -6.24
CA ASP A 42 17.47 -16.17 -7.46
C ASP A 42 16.91 -17.57 -7.21
N ALA A 43 17.58 -18.37 -6.38
CA ALA A 43 17.10 -19.69 -5.95
C ALA A 43 15.79 -19.59 -5.14
N ALA A 44 15.71 -18.67 -4.18
CA ALA A 44 14.51 -18.44 -3.39
C ALA A 44 13.31 -18.03 -4.26
N VAL A 45 13.52 -17.06 -5.17
CA VAL A 45 12.49 -16.63 -6.13
C VAL A 45 12.07 -17.80 -7.02
N ALA A 46 13.01 -18.58 -7.56
CA ALA A 46 12.73 -19.74 -8.39
C ALA A 46 11.88 -20.79 -7.65
N ALA A 47 12.17 -21.03 -6.37
CA ALA A 47 11.44 -21.93 -5.47
C ALA A 47 10.08 -21.39 -4.97
N ASP A 48 9.66 -20.19 -5.39
CA ASP A 48 8.44 -19.51 -4.89
C ASP A 48 8.48 -19.20 -3.38
N GLU A 49 9.68 -19.09 -2.81
CA GLU A 49 9.87 -18.62 -1.45
C GLU A 49 9.61 -17.12 -1.33
N ARG A 50 9.25 -16.66 -0.13
CA ARG A 50 9.00 -15.25 0.15
C ARG A 50 10.28 -14.57 0.60
N ILE A 51 10.59 -13.45 -0.04
CA ILE A 51 11.62 -12.53 0.40
C ILE A 51 11.05 -11.68 1.54
N GLU A 52 11.75 -11.64 2.67
CA GLU A 52 11.38 -10.91 3.88
C GLU A 52 12.30 -9.69 4.12
N PRO A 53 11.92 -8.74 5.00
CA PRO A 53 12.65 -7.47 5.16
C PRO A 53 14.13 -7.58 5.55
N ARG A 54 14.53 -8.68 6.22
CA ARG A 54 15.91 -8.92 6.67
C ARG A 54 16.75 -9.66 5.64
N ASP A 55 16.12 -10.20 4.60
CA ASP A 55 16.83 -10.94 3.57
C ASP A 55 17.61 -9.98 2.68
N TRP A 56 18.75 -10.45 2.19
CA TRP A 56 19.42 -9.75 1.12
C TRP A 56 18.54 -9.78 -0.14
N MET A 57 18.48 -8.65 -0.84
CA MET A 57 17.77 -8.53 -2.11
C MET A 57 18.48 -7.52 -3.01
N PRO A 58 18.40 -7.65 -4.35
CA PRO A 58 18.97 -6.66 -5.26
C PRO A 58 18.38 -5.26 -5.04
N ASP A 59 19.20 -4.21 -5.14
CA ASP A 59 18.72 -2.82 -4.98
C ASP A 59 17.68 -2.44 -6.04
N THR A 60 17.79 -3.02 -7.24
CA THR A 60 16.81 -2.87 -8.31
C THR A 60 15.47 -3.56 -7.99
N TYR A 61 15.50 -4.70 -7.29
CA TYR A 61 14.30 -5.36 -6.77
C TYR A 61 13.62 -4.50 -5.69
N ARG A 62 14.42 -4.04 -4.71
CA ARG A 62 13.97 -3.15 -3.62
C ARG A 62 13.34 -1.86 -4.17
N SER A 63 14.03 -1.15 -5.05
CA SER A 63 13.54 0.11 -5.62
C SER A 63 12.30 -0.08 -6.51
N THR A 64 12.21 -1.19 -7.24
CA THR A 64 11.01 -1.55 -8.02
C THR A 64 9.80 -1.77 -7.10
N LEU A 65 9.97 -2.51 -6.00
CA LEU A 65 8.92 -2.72 -5.01
C LEU A 65 8.53 -1.43 -4.29
N VAL A 66 9.49 -0.61 -3.86
CA VAL A 66 9.20 0.70 -3.25
C VAL A 66 8.36 1.53 -4.22
N ARG A 67 8.74 1.60 -5.50
CA ARG A 67 7.96 2.32 -6.52
C ARG A 67 6.54 1.76 -6.63
N GLN A 68 6.38 0.44 -6.77
CA GLN A 68 5.08 -0.17 -7.00
C GLN A 68 4.16 -0.09 -5.78
N ILE A 69 4.66 -0.44 -4.59
CA ILE A 69 3.89 -0.42 -3.34
C ILE A 69 3.53 1.02 -2.96
N ALA A 70 4.44 1.99 -3.16
CA ALA A 70 4.12 3.40 -2.94
C ALA A 70 3.03 3.89 -3.88
N GLN A 71 3.13 3.60 -5.19
CA GLN A 71 2.09 3.94 -6.16
C GLN A 71 0.74 3.31 -5.79
N HIS A 72 0.74 2.08 -5.26
CA HIS A 72 -0.45 1.43 -4.74
C HIS A 72 -1.01 2.19 -3.52
N ALA A 73 -0.18 2.48 -2.52
CA ALA A 73 -0.60 3.24 -1.33
C ALA A 73 -1.11 4.65 -1.66
N HIS A 74 -0.51 5.30 -2.66
CA HIS A 74 -0.98 6.58 -3.19
C HIS A 74 -2.34 6.44 -3.86
N SER A 75 -2.57 5.33 -4.57
CA SER A 75 -3.82 5.02 -5.24
C SER A 75 -4.95 4.94 -4.22
N GLU A 76 -4.76 4.27 -3.07
CA GLU A 76 -5.77 4.24 -2.00
C GLU A 76 -6.11 5.65 -1.49
N ILE A 77 -5.11 6.46 -1.16
CA ILE A 77 -5.35 7.81 -0.62
C ILE A 77 -6.04 8.73 -1.63
N ILE A 78 -5.65 8.67 -2.90
CA ILE A 78 -6.25 9.52 -3.93
C ILE A 78 -7.63 8.98 -4.33
N GLY A 79 -7.84 7.67 -4.30
CA GLY A 79 -9.10 6.99 -4.60
C GLY A 79 -10.26 7.35 -3.68
N MET A 80 -9.95 7.67 -2.42
CA MET A 80 -10.94 8.21 -1.49
C MET A 80 -11.62 9.48 -2.01
N GLN A 81 -10.96 10.30 -2.83
CA GLN A 81 -11.46 11.62 -3.23
C GLN A 81 -12.69 11.59 -4.17
N PRO A 82 -12.68 10.87 -5.32
CA PRO A 82 -13.85 10.75 -6.17
C PRO A 82 -15.07 10.17 -5.42
N GLU A 83 -14.86 9.19 -4.55
CA GLU A 83 -15.96 8.58 -3.80
C GLU A 83 -16.47 9.47 -2.66
N ALA A 84 -15.56 10.09 -1.90
CA ALA A 84 -15.92 11.03 -0.84
C ALA A 84 -16.72 12.24 -1.36
N ASN A 85 -16.58 12.57 -2.65
CA ASN A 85 -17.39 13.58 -3.31
C ASN A 85 -18.89 13.32 -3.15
N TRP A 86 -19.32 12.06 -3.08
CA TRP A 86 -20.72 11.66 -3.00
C TRP A 86 -21.22 11.26 -1.61
N ILE A 87 -20.35 11.18 -0.60
CA ILE A 87 -20.75 10.83 0.79
C ILE A 87 -21.89 11.72 1.30
N THR A 88 -21.82 13.03 1.10
CA THR A 88 -22.86 13.95 1.60
C THR A 88 -24.14 13.89 0.78
N ARG A 89 -24.10 13.37 -0.45
CA ARG A 89 -25.17 13.38 -1.47
C ARG A 89 -25.77 12.01 -1.76
N ALA A 90 -25.31 10.96 -1.08
CA ALA A 90 -25.83 9.61 -1.27
C ALA A 90 -27.36 9.56 -1.05
N PRO A 91 -28.11 8.86 -1.94
CA PRO A 91 -29.57 8.96 -2.02
C PRO A 91 -30.33 8.22 -0.91
N SER A 92 -29.62 7.46 -0.06
CA SER A 92 -30.20 6.82 1.11
C SER A 92 -29.16 6.65 2.22
N LEU A 93 -29.61 6.54 3.47
CA LEU A 93 -28.74 6.28 4.61
C LEU A 93 -28.00 4.94 4.49
N ARG A 94 -28.66 3.91 3.95
CA ARG A 94 -28.02 2.61 3.68
C ARG A 94 -26.83 2.76 2.74
N ARG A 95 -27.02 3.42 1.60
CA ARG A 95 -25.94 3.63 0.62
C ARG A 95 -24.87 4.57 1.14
N LYS A 96 -25.24 5.59 1.93
CA LYS A 96 -24.30 6.47 2.61
C LYS A 96 -23.39 5.70 3.58
N ALA A 97 -23.97 4.83 4.42
CA ALA A 97 -23.21 4.03 5.37
C ALA A 97 -22.24 3.06 4.68
N ILE A 98 -22.68 2.39 3.61
CA ILE A 98 -21.83 1.52 2.79
C ILE A 98 -20.66 2.30 2.20
N LEU A 99 -20.93 3.46 1.59
CA LEU A 99 -19.88 4.29 0.98
C LEU A 99 -18.88 4.82 2.02
N MET A 100 -19.35 5.22 3.19
CA MET A 100 -18.47 5.63 4.29
C MET A 100 -17.59 4.48 4.77
N ALA A 101 -18.13 3.27 4.89
CA ALA A 101 -17.36 2.08 5.26
C ALA A 101 -16.29 1.76 4.22
N LYS A 102 -16.63 1.81 2.92
CA LYS A 102 -15.67 1.63 1.82
C LYS A 102 -14.51 2.63 1.89
N VAL A 103 -14.82 3.93 1.93
CA VAL A 103 -13.81 4.99 1.96
C VAL A 103 -12.96 4.94 3.24
N GLN A 104 -13.53 4.45 4.36
CA GLN A 104 -12.77 4.18 5.58
C GLN A 104 -11.78 3.03 5.38
N ASP A 105 -12.19 1.93 4.74
CA ASP A 105 -11.31 0.79 4.47
C ASP A 105 -10.18 1.17 3.51
N GLU A 106 -10.44 1.96 2.47
CA GLU A 106 -9.39 2.51 1.57
C GLU A 106 -8.29 3.26 2.35
N ALA A 107 -8.69 4.05 3.37
CA ALA A 107 -7.71 4.71 4.24
C ALA A 107 -6.86 3.68 5.01
N GLY A 108 -7.48 2.60 5.49
CA GLY A 108 -6.81 1.47 6.14
C GLY A 108 -5.86 0.71 5.21
N HIS A 109 -6.28 0.47 3.97
CA HIS A 109 -5.48 -0.20 2.94
C HIS A 109 -4.25 0.61 2.60
N GLY A 110 -4.40 1.93 2.45
CA GLY A 110 -3.28 2.85 2.31
C GLY A 110 -2.28 2.72 3.44
N LEU A 111 -2.73 2.62 4.69
CA LEU A 111 -1.85 2.40 5.86
C LEU A 111 -1.11 1.06 5.79
N TYR A 112 -1.79 -0.03 5.41
CA TYR A 112 -1.13 -1.33 5.24
C TYR A 112 -0.04 -1.29 4.18
N LEU A 113 -0.29 -0.60 3.07
CA LEU A 113 0.64 -0.49 1.96
C LEU A 113 1.84 0.41 2.30
N TYR A 114 1.63 1.56 2.96
CA TYR A 114 2.77 2.34 3.47
C TYR A 114 3.59 1.52 4.46
N GLY A 115 2.95 0.82 5.40
CA GLY A 115 3.66 -0.06 6.33
C GLY A 115 4.47 -1.14 5.62
N ALA A 116 3.95 -1.75 4.55
CA ALA A 116 4.70 -2.70 3.73
C ALA A 116 5.88 -2.04 3.00
N ALA A 117 5.71 -0.82 2.47
CA ALA A 117 6.78 -0.09 1.81
C ALA A 117 7.90 0.31 2.80
N GLU A 118 7.56 0.67 4.03
CA GLU A 118 8.54 1.06 5.06
C GLU A 118 9.48 -0.09 5.43
N THR A 119 9.04 -1.34 5.30
CA THR A 119 9.91 -2.51 5.50
C THR A 119 11.05 -2.63 4.46
N LEU A 120 11.01 -1.85 3.38
CA LEU A 120 12.07 -1.77 2.37
C LEU A 120 13.09 -0.65 2.64
N GLY A 121 12.91 0.14 3.71
CA GLY A 121 13.86 1.17 4.15
C GLY A 121 13.58 2.59 3.66
N THR A 122 12.38 2.87 3.15
CA THR A 122 11.90 4.25 2.88
C THR A 122 10.92 4.67 3.97
N SER A 123 10.70 5.96 4.19
CA SER A 123 9.67 6.43 5.13
C SER A 123 8.37 6.78 4.40
N ARG A 124 7.23 6.65 5.10
CA ARG A 124 5.94 7.14 4.58
C ARG A 124 5.98 8.62 4.23
N ASP A 125 6.68 9.44 5.00
CA ASP A 125 6.79 10.88 4.76
C ASP A 125 7.52 11.17 3.44
N GLU A 126 8.64 10.49 3.17
CA GLU A 126 9.34 10.59 1.87
C GLU A 126 8.46 10.20 0.68
N LEU A 127 7.62 9.17 0.85
CA LEU A 127 6.69 8.72 -0.19
C LEU A 127 5.57 9.74 -0.41
N LEU A 128 5.02 10.31 0.67
CA LEU A 128 4.02 11.36 0.57
C LEU A 128 4.59 12.63 -0.07
N ASP A 129 5.82 13.03 0.25
CA ASP A 129 6.49 14.15 -0.40
C ASP A 129 6.68 13.93 -1.89
N LYS A 130 7.05 12.70 -2.30
CA LYS A 130 7.15 12.32 -3.72
C LYS A 130 5.78 12.37 -4.41
N LEU A 131 4.70 11.95 -3.76
CA LEU A 131 3.34 12.10 -4.28
C LEU A 131 2.96 13.58 -4.45
N HIS A 132 3.15 14.41 -3.41
CA HIS A 132 2.81 15.83 -3.44
C HIS A 132 3.58 16.60 -4.51
N ALA A 133 4.83 16.25 -4.73
CA ALA A 133 5.67 16.83 -5.78
C ALA A 133 5.45 16.22 -7.17
N GLY A 134 4.51 15.28 -7.34
CA GLY A 134 4.23 14.61 -8.61
C GLY A 134 5.37 13.70 -9.11
N ARG A 135 6.34 13.37 -8.25
CA ARG A 135 7.47 12.47 -8.58
C ARG A 135 7.12 10.99 -8.47
N GLN A 136 6.02 10.65 -7.77
CA GLN A 136 5.42 9.32 -7.76
C GLN A 136 3.96 9.39 -8.18
N LYS A 137 3.53 8.38 -8.91
CA LYS A 137 2.19 8.29 -9.52
C LYS A 137 1.19 7.64 -8.55
N TYR A 138 -0.07 7.71 -8.93
CA TYR A 138 -1.17 6.90 -8.43
C TYR A 138 -1.93 6.34 -9.64
N SER A 139 -2.87 5.42 -9.42
CA SER A 139 -3.66 4.80 -10.48
C SER A 139 -4.35 5.85 -11.36
N SER A 140 -4.29 5.65 -12.68
CA SER A 140 -4.84 6.57 -13.68
C SER A 140 -6.33 6.84 -13.46
N ILE A 141 -7.06 5.83 -12.98
CA ILE A 141 -8.52 5.83 -12.83
C ILE A 141 -9.06 6.91 -11.90
N PHE A 142 -8.28 7.36 -10.92
CA PHE A 142 -8.75 8.36 -9.96
C PHE A 142 -8.72 9.80 -10.49
N ASN A 143 -8.25 9.97 -11.74
CA ASN A 143 -8.29 11.24 -12.46
C ASN A 143 -9.60 11.49 -13.18
N TYR A 144 -10.56 10.57 -13.15
CA TYR A 144 -11.87 10.75 -13.76
C TYR A 144 -12.89 11.32 -12.74
N PRO A 145 -13.83 12.17 -13.18
CA PRO A 145 -14.80 12.82 -12.29
C PRO A 145 -16.03 11.93 -12.03
N THR A 146 -16.54 11.95 -10.80
CA THR A 146 -17.82 11.32 -10.44
C THR A 146 -18.98 12.29 -10.64
N LEU A 147 -19.66 12.22 -11.79
CA LEU A 147 -20.64 13.23 -12.20
C LEU A 147 -22.05 12.97 -11.67
N THR A 148 -22.41 11.71 -11.48
CA THR A 148 -23.72 11.24 -11.00
C THR A 148 -23.56 10.24 -9.86
N TRP A 149 -24.67 9.84 -9.22
CA TRP A 149 -24.62 8.81 -8.20
C TRP A 149 -24.26 7.43 -8.78
N ALA A 150 -24.60 7.16 -10.05
CA ALA A 150 -24.28 5.90 -10.70
C ALA A 150 -22.77 5.69 -10.85
N ASP A 151 -21.99 6.76 -10.92
CA ASP A 151 -20.52 6.70 -10.93
C ASP A 151 -19.96 5.94 -9.72
N ILE A 152 -20.58 6.07 -8.55
CA ILE A 152 -20.16 5.33 -7.35
C ILE A 152 -20.42 3.83 -7.51
N GLY A 153 -21.49 3.46 -8.22
CA GLY A 153 -21.76 2.08 -8.60
C GLY A 153 -20.75 1.56 -9.62
N ALA A 154 -20.41 2.37 -10.63
CA ALA A 154 -19.45 2.00 -11.66
C ALA A 154 -18.03 1.89 -11.10
N ILE A 155 -17.62 2.77 -10.18
CA ILE A 155 -16.36 2.63 -9.44
C ILE A 155 -16.38 1.33 -8.65
N GLY A 156 -17.38 1.15 -7.78
CA GLY A 156 -17.46 -0.07 -6.97
C GLY A 156 -17.56 -1.35 -7.81
N TRP A 157 -18.14 -1.34 -9.01
CA TRP A 157 -18.22 -2.55 -9.84
C TRP A 157 -16.98 -2.75 -10.72
N LEU A 158 -16.70 -1.79 -11.61
CA LEU A 158 -15.69 -1.91 -12.66
C LEU A 158 -14.30 -1.57 -12.14
N VAL A 159 -14.16 -0.47 -11.39
CA VAL A 159 -12.85 0.00 -10.90
C VAL A 159 -12.32 -0.93 -9.82
N ASP A 160 -13.12 -1.23 -8.79
CA ASP A 160 -12.72 -2.20 -7.77
C ASP A 160 -12.60 -3.62 -8.37
N GLY A 161 -13.44 -3.98 -9.35
CA GLY A 161 -13.32 -5.25 -10.07
C GLY A 161 -11.98 -5.39 -10.80
N ALA A 162 -11.52 -4.32 -11.45
CA ALA A 162 -10.23 -4.28 -12.11
C ALA A 162 -9.09 -4.31 -11.07
N ALA A 163 -9.22 -3.57 -9.97
CA ALA A 163 -8.28 -3.60 -8.85
C ALA A 163 -8.15 -5.02 -8.29
N ILE A 164 -9.25 -5.69 -7.91
CA ILE A 164 -9.25 -7.07 -7.41
C ILE A 164 -8.61 -8.04 -8.41
N THR A 165 -8.90 -7.90 -9.71
CA THR A 165 -8.31 -8.75 -10.75
C THR A 165 -6.79 -8.61 -10.78
N ASN A 166 -6.26 -7.40 -10.55
CA ASN A 166 -4.83 -7.14 -10.45
C ASN A 166 -4.24 -7.57 -9.08
N GLN A 167 -4.98 -7.39 -7.99
CA GLN A 167 -4.50 -7.59 -6.62
C GLN A 167 -4.49 -9.04 -6.14
N VAL A 168 -5.47 -9.85 -6.56
CA VAL A 168 -5.54 -11.26 -6.16
C VAL A 168 -4.26 -12.03 -6.55
N PRO A 169 -3.72 -11.87 -7.78
CA PRO A 169 -2.40 -12.43 -8.12
C PRO A 169 -1.24 -11.92 -7.25
N LEU A 170 -1.30 -10.66 -6.78
CA LEU A 170 -0.28 -10.07 -5.91
C LEU A 170 -0.28 -10.65 -4.50
N CYS A 171 -1.33 -11.38 -4.09
CA CYS A 171 -1.26 -12.25 -2.90
C CYS A 171 -0.15 -13.31 -3.01
N ARG A 172 0.37 -13.56 -4.22
CA ARG A 172 1.51 -14.44 -4.49
C ARG A 172 2.77 -13.70 -4.94
N CYS A 173 2.86 -12.38 -4.73
CA CYS A 173 4.07 -11.60 -4.92
C CYS A 173 5.25 -12.17 -4.10
N SER A 174 6.44 -12.22 -4.70
CA SER A 174 7.65 -12.73 -4.03
C SER A 174 8.02 -11.98 -2.75
N TYR A 175 7.64 -10.71 -2.59
CA TYR A 175 7.88 -9.96 -1.35
C TYR A 175 6.80 -10.22 -0.29
N GLY A 176 7.20 -10.83 0.82
CA GLY A 176 6.31 -11.30 1.89
C GLY A 176 5.39 -10.21 2.47
N PRO A 177 5.92 -9.05 2.91
CA PRO A 177 5.09 -7.98 3.47
C PRO A 177 4.00 -7.50 2.50
N TYR A 178 4.33 -7.36 1.22
CA TYR A 178 3.38 -6.91 0.21
C TYR A 178 2.31 -7.97 -0.06
N ALA A 179 2.72 -9.25 -0.23
CA ALA A 179 1.79 -10.35 -0.41
C ALA A 179 0.79 -10.48 0.76
N ARG A 180 1.25 -10.32 2.00
CA ARG A 180 0.38 -10.36 3.19
C ARG A 180 -0.59 -9.19 3.28
N ALA A 181 -0.16 -7.99 2.88
CA ALA A 181 -1.04 -6.83 2.78
C ALA A 181 -2.16 -7.09 1.75
N MET A 182 -1.81 -7.61 0.57
CA MET A 182 -2.78 -7.95 -0.48
C MET A 182 -3.82 -8.97 -0.04
N VAL A 183 -3.44 -9.98 0.77
CA VAL A 183 -4.40 -10.95 1.32
C VAL A 183 -5.47 -10.29 2.19
N ARG A 184 -5.11 -9.26 2.98
CA ARG A 184 -6.09 -8.53 3.80
C ARG A 184 -6.97 -7.62 2.95
N ILE A 185 -6.32 -6.82 2.10
CA ILE A 185 -6.98 -5.88 1.19
C ILE A 185 -7.99 -6.60 0.29
N CYS A 186 -7.60 -7.69 -0.38
CA CYS A 186 -8.51 -8.46 -1.24
C CYS A 186 -9.72 -9.05 -0.51
N LYS A 187 -9.58 -9.42 0.77
CA LYS A 187 -10.72 -9.92 1.56
C LYS A 187 -11.75 -8.82 1.80
N GLU A 188 -11.29 -7.61 2.07
CA GLU A 188 -12.14 -6.45 2.37
C GLU A 188 -12.75 -5.87 1.08
N GLU A 189 -11.94 -5.64 0.04
CA GLU A 189 -12.40 -5.05 -1.22
C GLU A 189 -13.44 -5.89 -1.96
N SER A 190 -13.35 -7.23 -1.90
CA SER A 190 -14.33 -8.09 -2.57
C SER A 190 -15.77 -7.87 -2.08
N PHE A 191 -15.92 -7.45 -0.82
CA PHE A 191 -17.22 -7.07 -0.26
C PHE A 191 -17.70 -5.73 -0.85
N HIS A 192 -16.83 -4.72 -0.89
CA HIS A 192 -17.18 -3.40 -1.43
C HIS A 192 -17.52 -3.47 -2.91
N GLN A 193 -16.78 -4.30 -3.66
CA GLN A 193 -17.03 -4.51 -5.08
C GLN A 193 -18.45 -5.05 -5.33
N ARG A 194 -18.87 -6.03 -4.52
CA ARG A 194 -20.23 -6.56 -4.57
C ARG A 194 -21.26 -5.48 -4.26
N GLN A 195 -21.00 -4.60 -3.28
CA GLN A 195 -21.92 -3.52 -2.94
C GLN A 195 -22.06 -2.48 -4.06
N GLY A 196 -21.00 -2.22 -4.83
CA GLY A 196 -21.02 -1.41 -6.05
C GLY A 196 -21.89 -2.03 -7.14
N TYR A 197 -21.71 -3.33 -7.41
CA TYR A 197 -22.56 -4.06 -8.35
C TYR A 197 -24.05 -4.02 -7.94
N GLU A 198 -24.36 -4.24 -6.66
CA GLU A 198 -25.73 -4.14 -6.14
C GLU A 198 -26.33 -2.72 -6.27
N LEU A 199 -25.50 -1.68 -6.28
CA LEU A 199 -25.95 -0.30 -6.50
C LEU A 199 -26.45 -0.16 -7.93
N LEU A 200 -25.66 -0.57 -8.92
CA LEU A 200 -26.06 -0.52 -10.32
C LEU A 200 -27.28 -1.39 -10.59
N LEU A 201 -27.34 -2.60 -10.00
CA LEU A 201 -28.52 -3.46 -10.13
C LEU A 201 -29.81 -2.78 -9.63
N ALA A 202 -29.73 -1.99 -8.56
CA ALA A 202 -30.87 -1.23 -8.06
C ALA A 202 -31.28 -0.11 -9.02
N LEU A 203 -30.32 0.54 -9.70
CA LEU A 203 -30.60 1.57 -10.69
C LEU A 203 -31.19 0.98 -11.98
N THR A 204 -30.65 -0.13 -12.47
CA THR A 204 -31.11 -0.74 -13.73
C THR A 204 -32.53 -1.34 -13.60
N ARG A 205 -32.93 -1.73 -12.39
CA ARG A 205 -34.31 -2.13 -12.06
C ARG A 205 -35.24 -0.97 -11.69
N GLY A 206 -34.76 0.26 -11.75
CA GLY A 206 -35.46 1.46 -11.34
C GLY A 206 -36.30 2.12 -12.44
N THR A 207 -36.39 3.45 -12.38
CA THR A 207 -37.03 4.27 -13.42
C THR A 207 -36.15 4.38 -14.67
N GLU A 208 -36.71 4.91 -15.76
CA GLU A 208 -35.95 5.17 -16.98
C GLU A 208 -34.76 6.11 -16.74
N ALA A 209 -34.94 7.15 -15.93
CA ALA A 209 -33.85 8.06 -15.56
C ALA A 209 -32.75 7.34 -14.77
N GLN A 210 -33.08 6.35 -13.94
CA GLN A 210 -32.08 5.56 -13.19
C GLN A 210 -31.33 4.59 -14.10
N ARG A 211 -32.03 3.94 -15.04
CA ARG A 211 -31.39 3.12 -16.09
C ARG A 211 -30.43 3.93 -16.95
N ALA A 212 -30.87 5.08 -17.45
CA ALA A 212 -30.03 5.97 -18.26
C ALA A 212 -28.80 6.46 -17.48
N MET A 213 -28.96 6.81 -16.20
CA MET A 213 -27.84 7.20 -15.34
C MET A 213 -26.84 6.06 -15.13
N ALA A 214 -27.33 4.83 -14.96
CA ALA A 214 -26.46 3.65 -14.84
C ALA A 214 -25.68 3.40 -16.13
N GLN A 215 -26.34 3.47 -17.29
CA GLN A 215 -25.68 3.30 -18.59
C GLN A 215 -24.62 4.37 -18.84
N ASP A 216 -24.94 5.65 -18.62
CA ASP A 216 -23.99 6.76 -18.79
C ASP A 216 -22.74 6.60 -17.90
N ALA A 217 -22.90 6.10 -16.67
CA ALA A 217 -21.76 5.80 -15.82
C ALA A 217 -20.91 4.65 -16.38
N VAL A 218 -21.52 3.56 -16.82
CA VAL A 218 -20.78 2.44 -17.44
C VAL A 218 -20.02 2.91 -18.69
N ASP A 219 -20.66 3.73 -19.52
CA ASP A 219 -20.07 4.27 -20.74
C ASP A 219 -18.79 5.07 -20.46
N ARG A 220 -18.80 5.89 -19.40
CA ARG A 220 -17.65 6.73 -19.02
C ARG A 220 -16.56 5.98 -18.26
N TRP A 221 -16.89 4.90 -17.53
CA TRP A 221 -15.95 4.21 -16.65
C TRP A 221 -15.34 2.94 -17.25
N TRP A 222 -15.93 2.36 -18.31
CA TRP A 222 -15.44 1.13 -18.95
C TRP A 222 -13.97 1.20 -19.41
N TRP A 223 -13.67 2.10 -20.35
CA TRP A 223 -12.33 2.22 -20.92
C TRP A 223 -11.28 2.63 -19.87
N PRO A 224 -11.55 3.61 -18.98
CA PRO A 224 -10.65 3.92 -17.87
C PRO A 224 -10.35 2.72 -16.97
N SER A 225 -11.33 1.85 -16.68
CA SER A 225 -11.09 0.62 -15.90
C SER A 225 -10.13 -0.34 -16.62
N LEU A 226 -10.22 -0.48 -17.95
CA LEU A 226 -9.28 -1.30 -18.72
C LEU A 226 -7.86 -0.73 -18.75
N MET A 227 -7.72 0.59 -18.67
CA MET A 227 -6.41 1.26 -18.57
C MET A 227 -5.70 1.01 -17.23
N MET A 228 -6.41 0.58 -16.18
CA MET A 228 -5.81 0.30 -14.87
C MET A 228 -4.78 -0.83 -14.90
N PHE A 229 -4.92 -1.77 -15.84
CA PHE A 229 -3.96 -2.86 -16.02
C PHE A 229 -2.62 -2.39 -16.59
N GLY A 230 -2.51 -1.12 -17.01
CA GLY A 230 -1.30 -0.54 -17.57
C GLY A 230 -1.19 -0.70 -19.09
N PRO A 231 -0.03 -0.33 -19.67
CA PRO A 231 0.19 -0.39 -21.12
C PRO A 231 0.17 -1.83 -21.65
N PRO A 232 0.06 -2.01 -22.98
CA PRO A 232 0.30 -3.29 -23.64
C PRO A 232 1.62 -3.94 -23.21
N ASP A 233 1.70 -5.27 -23.28
CA ASP A 233 2.87 -6.00 -22.81
C ASP A 233 4.16 -5.64 -23.56
N ASP A 234 4.06 -5.32 -24.86
CA ASP A 234 5.18 -4.89 -25.72
C ASP A 234 5.66 -3.44 -25.44
N GLU A 235 4.83 -2.63 -24.80
CA GLU A 235 5.16 -1.27 -24.34
C GLU A 235 5.53 -1.21 -22.84
N SER A 236 5.56 -2.35 -22.14
CA SER A 236 5.70 -2.43 -20.68
C SER A 236 7.15 -2.60 -20.22
N SER A 237 7.88 -1.49 -20.05
CA SER A 237 9.32 -1.46 -19.70
C SER A 237 9.73 -2.18 -18.41
N HIS A 238 8.80 -2.41 -17.49
CA HIS A 238 9.06 -3.08 -16.20
C HIS A 238 8.57 -4.53 -16.13
N SER A 239 7.75 -4.99 -17.09
CA SER A 239 7.04 -6.26 -16.94
C SER A 239 7.97 -7.46 -16.95
N ALA A 240 8.95 -7.52 -17.86
CA ALA A 240 9.87 -8.65 -17.97
C ALA A 240 10.61 -8.93 -16.65
N GLN A 241 11.19 -7.89 -16.05
CA GLN A 241 11.94 -8.02 -14.80
C GLN A 241 11.02 -8.31 -13.60
N SER A 242 9.86 -7.65 -13.50
CA SER A 242 8.90 -7.91 -12.43
C SER A 242 8.33 -9.32 -12.48
N MET A 243 8.16 -9.89 -13.68
CA MET A 243 7.73 -11.28 -13.86
C MET A 243 8.85 -12.26 -13.49
N ALA A 244 10.10 -12.00 -13.93
CA ALA A 244 11.26 -12.82 -13.56
C ALA A 244 11.47 -12.88 -12.05
N TRP A 245 11.28 -11.76 -11.35
CA TRP A 245 11.33 -11.71 -9.88
C TRP A 245 10.04 -12.17 -9.18
N LYS A 246 9.03 -12.62 -9.93
CA LYS A 246 7.71 -12.99 -9.42
C LYS A 246 7.05 -11.90 -8.55
N ILE A 247 7.38 -10.63 -8.77
CA ILE A 247 6.65 -9.48 -8.20
C ILE A 247 5.28 -9.42 -8.86
N LYS A 248 5.26 -9.54 -10.19
CA LYS A 248 4.07 -9.70 -11.02
C LYS A 248 3.95 -11.17 -11.42
N ARG A 249 2.72 -11.71 -11.43
CA ARG A 249 2.46 -13.14 -11.75
C ARG A 249 1.83 -13.36 -13.11
N HIS A 250 1.21 -12.32 -13.66
CA HIS A 250 0.50 -12.32 -14.94
C HIS A 250 0.85 -11.05 -15.68
N SER A 251 0.75 -11.07 -17.01
CA SER A 251 1.01 -9.89 -17.83
C SER A 251 -0.10 -8.83 -17.69
N ASN A 252 0.11 -7.63 -18.27
CA ASN A 252 -0.93 -6.59 -18.22
C ASN A 252 -2.12 -7.03 -19.07
N ASP A 253 -1.84 -7.55 -20.26
CA ASP A 253 -2.86 -7.96 -21.22
C ASP A 253 -3.59 -9.24 -20.76
N GLU A 254 -2.91 -10.18 -20.10
CA GLU A 254 -3.53 -11.36 -19.49
C GLU A 254 -4.59 -10.97 -18.44
N LEU A 255 -4.26 -10.02 -17.56
CA LEU A 255 -5.17 -9.57 -16.51
C LEU A 255 -6.32 -8.74 -17.08
N ARG A 256 -6.04 -7.89 -18.08
CA ARG A 256 -7.07 -7.13 -18.78
C ARG A 256 -8.06 -8.04 -19.50
N GLN A 257 -7.58 -9.04 -20.24
CA GLN A 257 -8.44 -10.02 -20.92
C GLN A 257 -9.34 -10.75 -19.93
N ARG A 258 -8.76 -11.25 -18.82
CA ARG A 258 -9.54 -11.93 -17.77
C ARG A 258 -10.63 -11.02 -17.20
N PHE A 259 -10.32 -9.74 -16.98
CA PHE A 259 -11.30 -8.78 -16.49
C PHE A 259 -12.44 -8.55 -17.48
N VAL A 260 -12.14 -8.42 -18.78
CA VAL A 260 -13.17 -8.33 -19.82
C VAL A 260 -14.08 -9.56 -19.76
N ASP A 261 -13.52 -10.77 -19.76
CA ASP A 261 -14.30 -12.01 -19.71
C ASP A 261 -15.21 -12.12 -18.47
N ILE A 262 -14.80 -11.52 -17.35
CA ILE A 262 -15.60 -11.44 -16.12
C ILE A 262 -16.72 -10.40 -16.25
N CYS A 263 -16.44 -9.25 -16.85
CA CYS A 263 -17.36 -8.12 -16.90
C CYS A 263 -18.50 -8.30 -17.90
N VAL A 264 -18.28 -8.94 -19.05
CA VAL A 264 -19.34 -9.10 -20.06
C VAL A 264 -20.60 -9.80 -19.51
N PRO A 265 -20.53 -11.00 -18.91
CA PRO A 265 -21.73 -11.64 -18.35
C PRO A 265 -22.34 -10.86 -17.18
N GLN A 266 -21.55 -10.06 -16.46
CA GLN A 266 -22.05 -9.17 -15.40
C GLN A 266 -22.83 -7.98 -15.99
N ALA A 267 -22.36 -7.41 -17.10
CA ALA A 267 -23.06 -6.35 -17.83
C ALA A 267 -24.41 -6.84 -18.37
N GLU A 268 -24.43 -8.04 -18.98
CA GLU A 268 -25.65 -8.71 -19.44
C GLU A 268 -26.66 -8.89 -18.29
N ALA A 269 -26.20 -9.36 -17.12
CA ALA A 269 -27.04 -9.55 -15.96
C ALA A 269 -27.58 -8.23 -15.35
N LEU A 270 -26.83 -7.14 -15.49
CA LEU A 270 -27.29 -5.79 -15.11
C LEU A 270 -28.28 -5.20 -16.13
N GLY A 271 -28.27 -5.69 -17.38
CA GLY A 271 -29.03 -5.11 -18.49
C GLY A 271 -28.41 -3.81 -19.01
N VAL A 272 -27.08 -3.68 -18.95
CA VAL A 272 -26.32 -2.54 -19.49
C VAL A 272 -25.45 -3.00 -20.66
N THR A 273 -25.14 -2.08 -21.57
CA THR A 273 -24.15 -2.32 -22.63
C THR A 273 -22.77 -1.84 -22.20
N LEU A 274 -21.72 -2.47 -22.69
CA LEU A 274 -20.36 -1.95 -22.60
C LEU A 274 -20.08 -1.12 -23.87
N PRO A 275 -19.46 0.07 -23.77
CA PRO A 275 -19.30 1.01 -24.88
C PRO A 275 -18.15 0.60 -25.83
N ASP A 276 -18.23 -0.62 -26.35
CA ASP A 276 -17.23 -1.22 -27.22
C ASP A 276 -17.90 -1.95 -28.40
N PRO A 277 -17.98 -1.30 -29.58
CA PRO A 277 -18.58 -1.89 -30.78
C PRO A 277 -17.86 -3.15 -31.29
N ASP A 278 -16.58 -3.33 -30.94
CA ASP A 278 -15.77 -4.47 -31.38
C ASP A 278 -15.87 -5.67 -30.41
N LEU A 279 -16.58 -5.50 -29.29
CA LEU A 279 -16.74 -6.52 -28.27
C LEU A 279 -17.53 -7.72 -28.81
N ARG A 280 -16.88 -8.88 -28.90
CA ARG A 280 -17.51 -10.11 -29.40
C ARG A 280 -16.89 -11.37 -28.81
N TRP A 281 -17.72 -12.38 -28.60
CA TRP A 281 -17.24 -13.70 -28.19
C TRP A 281 -16.45 -14.34 -29.32
N ASN A 282 -15.23 -14.80 -29.02
CA ASN A 282 -14.37 -15.54 -29.94
C ASN A 282 -14.31 -17.01 -29.50
N GLU A 283 -15.03 -17.88 -30.22
CA GLU A 283 -15.09 -19.32 -29.91
C GLU A 283 -13.73 -20.02 -30.03
N GLU A 284 -12.87 -19.59 -30.96
CA GLU A 284 -11.55 -20.21 -31.16
C GLU A 284 -10.60 -19.91 -30.01
N ARG A 285 -10.66 -18.68 -29.47
CA ARG A 285 -9.83 -18.25 -28.34
C ARG A 285 -10.44 -18.64 -26.99
N GLY A 286 -11.76 -18.81 -26.91
CA GLY A 286 -12.47 -18.97 -25.63
C GLY A 286 -12.46 -17.69 -24.79
N HIS A 287 -12.42 -16.53 -25.45
CA HIS A 287 -12.28 -15.20 -24.84
C HIS A 287 -13.15 -14.18 -25.58
N TRP A 288 -13.46 -13.06 -24.94
CA TRP A 288 -14.03 -11.90 -25.62
C TRP A 288 -12.93 -11.10 -26.33
N ASP A 289 -13.05 -10.92 -27.64
CA ASP A 289 -12.31 -9.87 -28.35
C ASP A 289 -12.90 -8.52 -27.94
N PHE A 290 -12.06 -7.51 -27.73
CA PHE A 290 -12.47 -6.14 -27.36
C PHE A 290 -11.69 -5.11 -28.19
N GLY A 291 -12.25 -3.93 -28.33
CA GLY A 291 -11.72 -2.83 -29.14
C GLY A 291 -10.40 -2.25 -28.62
N THR A 292 -9.80 -1.38 -29.43
CA THR A 292 -8.52 -0.75 -29.08
C THR A 292 -8.72 0.36 -28.05
N ILE A 293 -7.98 0.28 -26.94
CA ILE A 293 -7.92 1.35 -25.92
C ILE A 293 -7.28 2.61 -26.52
N ASP A 294 -7.81 3.78 -26.15
CA ASP A 294 -7.14 5.05 -26.42
C ASP A 294 -5.86 5.20 -25.57
N TRP A 295 -4.74 4.72 -26.12
CA TRP A 295 -3.43 4.83 -25.48
C TRP A 295 -2.89 6.26 -25.47
N GLN A 296 -3.43 7.17 -26.29
CA GLN A 296 -3.07 8.59 -26.21
C GLN A 296 -3.68 9.21 -24.96
N GLU A 297 -4.96 8.99 -24.70
CA GLU A 297 -5.63 9.40 -23.47
C GLU A 297 -4.90 8.85 -22.25
N PHE A 298 -4.59 7.55 -22.24
CA PHE A 298 -3.84 6.92 -21.15
C PHE A 298 -2.52 7.64 -20.84
N ARG A 299 -1.74 7.96 -21.88
CA ARG A 299 -0.45 8.66 -21.72
C ARG A 299 -0.63 10.10 -21.21
N GLU A 300 -1.67 10.82 -21.66
CA GLU A 300 -1.95 12.17 -21.19
C GLU A 300 -2.39 12.18 -19.72
N VAL A 301 -3.27 11.26 -19.31
CA VAL A 301 -3.66 11.09 -17.90
C VAL A 301 -2.43 10.78 -17.03
N LEU A 302 -1.53 9.91 -17.49
CA LEU A 302 -0.30 9.57 -16.76
C LEU A 302 0.74 10.70 -16.68
N LYS A 303 0.67 11.70 -17.57
CA LYS A 303 1.52 12.90 -17.54
C LYS A 303 0.98 14.00 -16.64
N GLY A 304 -0.27 13.87 -16.17
CA GLY A 304 -0.92 14.91 -15.38
C GLY A 304 -1.94 15.75 -16.16
N ASN A 305 -2.24 15.40 -17.41
CA ASN A 305 -3.13 16.17 -18.30
C ASN A 305 -4.54 15.57 -18.41
N GLY A 306 -4.93 14.70 -17.48
CA GLY A 306 -6.29 14.16 -17.40
C GLY A 306 -7.25 15.09 -16.64
N PRO A 307 -8.54 14.72 -16.60
CA PRO A 307 -9.61 15.66 -16.23
C PRO A 307 -9.59 16.12 -14.77
N CYS A 308 -8.98 15.38 -13.84
CA CYS A 308 -8.90 15.75 -12.43
C CYS A 308 -7.49 15.71 -11.82
N ASN A 309 -6.42 15.46 -12.59
CA ASN A 309 -5.07 15.27 -12.03
C ASN A 309 -4.62 16.41 -11.11
N GLU A 310 -4.72 17.65 -11.60
CA GLU A 310 -4.40 18.86 -10.83
C GLU A 310 -5.27 18.96 -9.57
N GLN A 311 -6.59 18.82 -9.73
CA GLN A 311 -7.55 18.87 -8.62
C GLN A 311 -7.22 17.83 -7.53
N ARG A 312 -6.85 16.59 -7.90
CA ARG A 312 -6.55 15.51 -6.94
C ARG A 312 -5.30 15.81 -6.12
N LEU A 313 -4.25 16.31 -6.78
CA LEU A 313 -3.00 16.67 -6.11
C LEU A 313 -3.15 17.94 -5.28
N ASP A 314 -3.85 18.95 -5.77
CA ASP A 314 -4.14 20.19 -5.04
C ASP A 314 -4.90 19.91 -3.75
N ARG A 315 -5.97 19.10 -3.83
CA ARG A 315 -6.74 18.71 -2.65
C ARG A 315 -5.87 17.95 -1.63
N ARG A 316 -4.99 17.06 -2.10
CA ARG A 316 -4.08 16.30 -1.22
C ARG A 316 -3.02 17.20 -0.57
N ARG A 317 -2.45 18.15 -1.32
CA ARG A 317 -1.49 19.15 -0.83
C ARG A 317 -2.13 20.09 0.18
N ALA A 318 -3.27 20.68 -0.17
CA ALA A 318 -4.01 21.55 0.72
C ALA A 318 -4.40 20.86 2.03
N ALA A 319 -4.85 19.59 1.99
CA ALA A 319 -5.13 18.83 3.20
C ALA A 319 -3.88 18.61 4.07
N HIS A 320 -2.72 18.39 3.45
CA HIS A 320 -1.45 18.25 4.16
C HIS A 320 -0.99 19.59 4.75
N GLU A 321 -0.95 20.66 3.97
CA GLU A 321 -0.51 21.99 4.38
C GLU A 321 -1.42 22.58 5.48
N ASN A 322 -2.75 22.55 5.28
CA ASN A 322 -3.71 23.04 6.27
C ASN A 322 -3.72 22.19 7.55
N GLY A 323 -3.29 20.93 7.47
CA GLY A 323 -3.14 20.03 8.61
C GLY A 323 -1.82 20.18 9.36
N THR A 324 -0.91 21.06 8.94
CA THR A 324 0.44 21.21 9.53
C THR A 324 0.37 21.51 11.02
N TRP A 325 -0.44 22.49 11.41
CA TRP A 325 -0.59 22.88 12.82
C TRP A 325 -1.10 21.73 13.70
N VAL A 326 -1.93 20.82 13.16
CA VAL A 326 -2.43 19.64 13.89
C VAL A 326 -1.28 18.66 14.14
N ARG A 327 -0.46 18.40 13.11
CA ARG A 327 0.70 17.50 13.23
C ARG A 327 1.74 18.06 14.20
N GLU A 328 2.03 19.35 14.11
CA GLU A 328 2.94 20.05 15.04
C GLU A 328 2.40 20.03 16.48
N ALA A 329 1.10 20.28 16.67
CA ALA A 329 0.47 20.21 17.99
C ALA A 329 0.56 18.80 18.60
N ALA A 330 0.31 17.76 17.80
CA ALA A 330 0.44 16.37 18.24
C ALA A 330 1.88 16.02 18.63
N ALA A 331 2.87 16.43 17.81
CA ALA A 331 4.29 16.22 18.10
C ALA A 331 4.73 16.94 19.38
N ALA A 332 4.34 18.21 19.56
CA ALA A 332 4.65 18.98 20.75
C ALA A 332 3.99 18.39 22.02
N HIS A 333 2.76 17.87 21.89
CA HIS A 333 2.09 17.16 22.97
C HIS A 333 2.85 15.88 23.36
N ALA A 334 3.20 15.03 22.38
CA ALA A 334 3.96 13.81 22.62
C ALA A 334 5.32 14.08 23.29
N ALA A 335 6.05 15.11 22.84
CA ALA A 335 7.34 15.51 23.43
C ALA A 335 7.19 15.92 24.92
N LYS A 336 6.14 16.69 25.25
CA LYS A 336 5.85 17.05 26.65
C LYS A 336 5.53 15.83 27.52
N HIS A 337 4.78 14.87 26.99
CA HIS A 337 4.46 13.63 27.70
C HIS A 337 5.69 12.76 27.91
N ALA A 338 6.55 12.58 26.90
CA ALA A 338 7.79 11.84 27.02
C ALA A 338 8.75 12.46 28.04
N ALA A 339 8.88 13.80 28.05
CA ALA A 339 9.70 14.51 29.04
C ALA A 339 9.18 14.33 30.47
N ARG A 340 7.86 14.37 30.68
CA ARG A 340 7.23 14.11 31.99
C ARG A 340 7.43 12.67 32.46
N HIS A 341 7.27 11.68 31.58
CA HIS A 341 7.54 10.28 31.91
C HIS A 341 8.99 10.07 32.30
N THR A 342 9.93 10.66 31.56
CA THR A 342 11.36 10.58 31.86
C THR A 342 11.67 11.22 33.22
N ALA A 343 11.13 12.41 33.49
CA ALA A 343 11.29 13.14 34.75
C ALA A 343 10.66 12.40 35.96
N GLY A 344 9.50 11.76 35.77
CA GLY A 344 8.87 10.92 36.79
C GLY A 344 9.70 9.67 37.12
N ASN A 345 10.24 9.00 36.10
CA ASN A 345 11.07 7.80 36.28
C ASN A 345 12.44 8.14 36.92
N THR A 346 13.00 9.32 36.64
CA THR A 346 14.23 9.80 37.31
C THR A 346 13.97 10.22 38.75
N ALA A 347 12.79 10.77 39.07
CA ALA A 347 12.41 11.08 40.45
C ALA A 347 12.21 9.81 41.29
N GLU A 348 11.58 8.76 40.74
CA GLU A 348 11.37 7.48 41.43
C GLU A 348 12.69 6.73 41.69
N HIS A 349 13.58 6.60 40.70
CA HIS A 349 14.91 6.01 40.92
C HIS A 349 15.84 6.89 41.78
N GLY A 350 15.68 8.22 41.75
CA GLY A 350 16.39 9.12 42.64
C GLY A 350 15.99 8.95 44.11
N THR A 351 14.71 8.66 44.39
CA THR A 351 14.24 8.35 45.74
C THR A 351 14.69 6.97 46.25
N GLU A 352 14.77 5.95 45.38
CA GLU A 352 15.32 4.63 45.77
C GLU A 352 16.82 4.69 46.09
N HIS A 353 17.60 5.43 45.31
CA HIS A 353 19.04 5.60 45.57
C HIS A 353 19.32 6.46 46.82
N ALA A 354 18.49 7.48 47.08
CA ALA A 354 18.58 8.29 48.30
C ALA A 354 18.16 7.50 49.56
N ALA A 355 17.17 6.62 49.46
CA ALA A 355 16.77 5.72 50.55
C ALA A 355 17.86 4.67 50.85
N ALA A 356 18.53 4.14 49.81
CA ALA A 356 19.65 3.21 49.97
C ALA A 356 20.88 3.87 50.66
N HIS A 357 21.23 5.10 50.29
CA HIS A 357 22.33 5.82 50.93
C HIS A 357 22.02 6.30 52.36
N ALA A 358 20.76 6.61 52.68
CA ALA A 358 20.36 6.94 54.05
C ALA A 358 20.41 5.73 55.00
N ALA A 359 20.16 4.52 54.49
CA ALA A 359 20.26 3.28 55.26
C ALA A 359 21.73 2.86 55.54
N GLU A 360 22.67 3.22 54.66
CA GLU A 360 24.10 2.89 54.82
C GLU A 360 24.81 3.83 55.81
N ALA A 361 24.31 5.06 56.01
CA ALA A 361 24.88 6.05 56.93
C ALA A 361 24.52 5.85 58.43
N THR A 362 23.73 4.81 58.77
CA THR A 362 23.26 4.56 60.15
C THR A 362 23.69 3.22 60.75
N ALA A 363 24.56 2.44 60.09
CA ALA A 363 25.07 1.19 60.64
C ALA A 363 26.34 1.41 61.50
N PRO A 364 26.34 1.07 62.81
CA PRO A 364 27.56 1.04 63.59
C PRO A 364 28.37 -0.22 63.30
N ASP A 365 29.69 -0.02 63.23
CA ASP A 365 30.74 -1.00 63.06
C ASP A 365 30.60 -2.20 64.02
N ARG A 366 30.49 -3.41 63.47
CA ARG A 366 30.69 -4.66 64.20
C ARG A 366 31.46 -5.67 63.37
N ALA A 367 32.74 -5.75 63.68
CA ALA A 367 33.60 -6.89 63.40
C ALA A 367 33.06 -8.18 64.06
N GLY A 368 33.25 -9.30 63.38
CA GLY A 368 33.54 -10.58 64.02
C GLY A 368 32.57 -11.75 63.77
N HIS A 369 33.15 -12.79 63.16
CA HIS A 369 32.88 -14.23 63.29
C HIS A 369 31.98 -14.98 62.27
N ARG A 370 32.67 -15.85 61.54
CA ARG A 370 32.22 -17.09 60.88
C ARG A 370 31.50 -18.04 61.86
N ALA A 371 30.52 -18.79 61.35
CA ALA A 371 30.41 -20.23 61.57
C ALA A 371 29.46 -20.87 60.53
N GLU A 372 29.91 -22.00 59.95
CA GLU A 372 29.14 -22.97 59.17
C GLU A 372 28.09 -23.69 60.03
N GLN A 373 26.98 -24.13 59.42
CA GLN A 373 26.46 -25.50 59.58
C GLN A 373 25.30 -25.80 58.61
N ALA A 374 25.16 -27.08 58.29
CA ALA A 374 24.47 -27.67 57.15
C ALA A 374 23.24 -28.52 57.52
N ALA A 375 22.54 -28.99 56.46
CA ALA A 375 21.64 -30.15 56.38
C ALA A 375 20.19 -29.92 56.87
N THR A 376 19.10 -30.45 56.30
CA THR A 376 18.80 -31.69 55.55
C THR A 376 17.48 -31.56 54.74
N GLY A 377 17.34 -32.28 53.62
CA GLY A 377 16.04 -32.52 52.91
C GLY A 377 15.11 -33.52 53.65
N PRO A 378 13.97 -34.02 53.07
CA PRO A 378 13.90 -34.64 51.73
C PRO A 378 12.57 -34.37 50.94
N ALA A 379 12.35 -35.16 49.88
CA ALA A 379 11.51 -34.92 48.71
C ALA A 379 10.21 -35.77 48.58
N GLN A 380 9.25 -35.25 47.79
CA GLN A 380 8.25 -35.90 46.86
C GLN A 380 7.09 -36.78 47.41
N PRO A 381 6.03 -37.15 46.61
CA PRO A 381 5.40 -36.54 45.40
C PRO A 381 3.83 -36.59 45.38
N ASP A 382 3.25 -36.17 44.24
CA ASP A 382 2.12 -36.78 43.49
C ASP A 382 0.66 -36.24 43.48
N THR A 383 0.12 -36.22 42.24
CA THR A 383 -1.26 -36.41 41.75
C THR A 383 -2.20 -35.23 41.45
N ALA A 384 -2.69 -35.22 40.20
CA ALA A 384 -3.84 -34.48 39.63
C ALA A 384 -5.18 -35.23 39.92
N PRO A 385 -6.40 -34.72 39.57
CA PRO A 385 -6.86 -34.75 38.16
C PRO A 385 -7.88 -33.67 37.70
N ASP A 386 -7.99 -33.59 36.36
CA ASP A 386 -9.09 -33.26 35.42
C ASP A 386 -10.40 -32.53 35.80
N GLY A 387 -10.85 -31.68 34.84
CA GLY A 387 -12.28 -31.38 34.60
C GLY A 387 -12.55 -30.26 33.58
N ALA A 388 -12.89 -30.66 32.34
CA ALA A 388 -13.94 -30.21 31.38
C ALA A 388 -14.42 -28.72 31.34
N ASP A 389 -14.78 -28.06 30.22
CA ASP A 389 -15.49 -28.48 29.01
C ASP A 389 -15.29 -27.46 27.85
N ALA A 390 -15.35 -27.93 26.60
CA ALA A 390 -15.43 -27.13 25.38
C ALA A 390 -16.67 -27.53 24.56
N PRO A 391 -17.40 -26.61 23.90
CA PRO A 391 -18.59 -26.98 23.14
C PRO A 391 -18.27 -27.39 21.69
N SER A 392 -18.87 -28.52 21.28
CA SER A 392 -18.82 -29.09 19.93
C SER A 392 -19.66 -28.30 18.92
N THR A 393 -19.17 -28.20 17.67
CA THR A 393 -19.98 -27.83 16.51
C THR A 393 -20.15 -29.05 15.60
N THR A 394 -21.40 -29.49 15.44
CA THR A 394 -21.80 -30.42 14.37
C THR A 394 -22.78 -29.69 13.46
N ARG A 395 -22.40 -29.50 12.19
CA ARG A 395 -23.30 -29.03 11.12
C ARG A 395 -23.45 -30.17 10.13
N ASP A 396 -24.61 -30.79 10.17
CA ASP A 396 -25.01 -31.88 9.30
C ASP A 396 -25.50 -31.30 7.96
N ALA A 397 -25.07 -31.92 6.86
CA ALA A 397 -25.42 -31.55 5.50
C ALA A 397 -26.19 -32.71 4.86
N ARG A 398 -27.49 -32.54 4.58
CA ARG A 398 -28.22 -33.32 3.57
C ARG A 398 -29.32 -32.52 2.87
N SER A 399 -29.23 -32.58 1.55
CA SER A 399 -30.17 -32.34 0.45
C SER A 399 -31.68 -32.41 0.73
N ARG A 400 -32.48 -31.61 -0.02
CA ARG A 400 -33.51 -32.09 -0.98
C ARG A 400 -34.21 -30.94 -1.74
N ALA A 401 -34.53 -31.27 -3.00
CA ALA A 401 -35.51 -30.70 -3.96
C ALA A 401 -35.19 -29.35 -4.62
#